data_AF-A0A7C7PGQ8-F1
#
_entry.id   AF-A0A7C7PGQ8-F1
#
_cell.length_a   1.000
_cell.length_b   1.000
_cell.length_c   1.000
_cell.angle_alpha   90.00
_cell.angle_beta   90.00
_cell.angle_gamma   90.00
#
_symmetry.space_group_name_H-M   'P 1'
#
loop_
_entity.id
_entity.type
_entity.pdbx_description
1 polymer ?
#
loop_
_entity_poly.entity_id
_entity_poly.type
_entity_poly.pdbx_seq_one_letter_code
_entity_poly.pdbx_strand_id
1 'polypeptide(L)'
;TPIDDSGKISGHTTKVVVMDRDNNVVSLITSLGTYFGSQVIVPETGILLNNSMHRLDPRPGYLNSIMPGKGMQRLTSSVIAFNNDVPISALAGSLSIFLGGMGIHPLVNMVDFGMGIHEAINSLRFHPTGEEIWVDSRMDIDLLEGLTNMGHKLVLKKSSYGNTSFGNHVGLSFTKNKSLMSGGMDVLHNNWVKGF
;
A
#
# COMPACT_ATOMS: atom_id res chain seq x y z
N THR A 1 16.70 17.22 10.25
CA THR A 1 15.75 16.65 9.27
C THR A 1 15.15 15.42 9.91
N PRO A 2 13.83 15.16 9.95
CA PRO A 2 13.37 13.89 10.49
C PRO A 2 13.59 12.82 9.42
N ILE A 3 14.87 12.48 9.26
CA ILE A 3 15.36 11.12 9.18
C ILE A 3 14.68 10.43 10.37
N ASP A 4 13.91 9.35 10.14
CA ASP A 4 13.61 8.49 11.28
C ASP A 4 14.95 8.00 11.86
N ASP A 5 15.00 7.60 13.12
CA ASP A 5 16.26 7.28 13.82
C ASP A 5 17.10 6.16 13.15
N SER A 6 16.63 5.61 12.02
CA SER A 6 17.28 4.59 11.19
C SER A 6 17.99 5.11 9.93
N GLY A 7 17.96 6.41 9.61
CA GLY A 7 18.62 6.92 8.40
C GLY A 7 17.85 6.67 7.10
N LYS A 8 16.60 6.18 7.16
CA LYS A 8 15.86 5.75 5.97
C LYS A 8 14.88 6.81 5.50
N ILE A 9 14.90 7.04 4.18
CA ILE A 9 13.94 7.91 3.51
C ILE A 9 12.63 7.13 3.38
N SER A 10 11.63 7.46 4.21
CA SER A 10 10.28 6.92 4.08
C SER A 10 9.55 7.61 2.91
N GLY A 11 8.90 6.81 2.07
CA GLY A 11 8.04 7.33 0.99
C GLY A 11 6.74 7.86 1.57
N HIS A 12 6.23 8.97 1.04
CA HIS A 12 4.92 9.49 1.40
C HIS A 12 4.01 9.48 0.16
N THR A 13 2.93 8.73 0.27
CA THR A 13 1.98 8.50 -0.80
C THR A 13 0.59 8.58 -0.18
N THR A 14 -0.27 9.36 -0.81
CA THR A 14 -1.66 9.54 -0.40
C THR A 14 -2.54 8.66 -1.26
N LYS A 15 -3.63 8.21 -0.66
CA LYS A 15 -4.58 7.27 -1.24
C LYS A 15 -5.98 7.68 -0.84
N VAL A 16 -6.92 7.54 -1.76
CA VAL A 16 -8.31 7.92 -1.57
C VAL A 16 -9.18 6.87 -2.24
N VAL A 17 -10.21 6.42 -1.54
CA VAL A 17 -11.25 5.55 -2.10
C VAL A 17 -12.59 6.22 -1.88
N VAL A 18 -13.38 6.34 -2.95
CA VAL A 18 -14.72 6.91 -2.94
C VAL A 18 -15.66 5.95 -3.66
N MET A 19 -16.83 5.75 -3.09
CA MET A 19 -17.95 5.03 -3.70
C MET A 19 -19.21 5.83 -3.44
N ASP A 20 -20.11 5.93 -4.41
CA ASP A 20 -21.38 6.64 -4.26
C ASP A 20 -22.61 5.77 -4.56
N ARG A 21 -23.79 6.38 -4.39
CA ARG A 21 -25.10 5.73 -4.58
C ARG A 21 -25.38 5.33 -6.03
N ASP A 22 -24.72 5.98 -6.98
CA ASP A 22 -24.89 5.75 -8.43
C ASP A 22 -23.90 4.68 -8.92
N ASN A 23 -23.20 4.00 -8.01
CA ASN A 23 -22.14 3.03 -8.26
C ASN A 23 -20.89 3.62 -8.94
N ASN A 24 -20.66 4.94 -8.86
CA ASN A 24 -19.36 5.48 -9.23
C ASN A 24 -18.33 5.08 -8.19
N VAL A 25 -17.16 4.64 -8.65
CA VAL A 25 -16.08 4.19 -7.79
C VAL A 25 -14.77 4.80 -8.22
N VAL A 26 -14.06 5.40 -7.26
CA VAL A 26 -12.72 5.93 -7.44
C VAL A 26 -11.80 5.21 -6.46
N SER A 27 -10.71 4.65 -6.98
CA SER A 27 -9.56 4.24 -6.18
C SER A 27 -8.32 4.96 -6.71
N LEU A 28 -7.76 5.85 -5.91
CA LEU A 28 -6.73 6.80 -6.32
C LEU A 28 -5.52 6.71 -5.41
N ILE A 29 -4.34 6.72 -6.03
CA ILE A 29 -3.05 6.79 -5.34
C ILE A 29 -2.22 7.90 -5.99
N THR A 30 -1.70 8.81 -5.17
CA THR A 30 -0.82 9.90 -5.61
C THR A 30 0.41 9.99 -4.72
N SER A 31 1.57 10.30 -5.30
CA SER A 31 2.86 10.27 -4.61
C SER A 31 3.82 11.28 -5.22
N LEU A 32 4.62 11.92 -4.38
CA LEU A 32 5.77 12.70 -4.79
C LEU A 32 7.05 11.87 -4.90
N GLY A 33 6.98 10.57 -4.60
CA GLY A 33 8.14 9.69 -4.45
C GLY A 33 8.49 9.53 -2.98
N THR A 34 9.54 10.22 -2.54
CA THR A 34 9.94 10.26 -1.12
C THR A 34 9.20 11.35 -0.36
N TYR A 35 9.41 11.43 0.96
CA TYR A 35 8.93 12.56 1.77
C TYR A 35 9.37 13.90 1.15
N PHE A 36 8.40 14.81 0.94
CA PHE A 36 8.57 16.07 0.22
C PHE A 36 9.12 15.98 -1.23
N GLY A 37 9.08 14.80 -1.86
CA GLY A 37 9.53 14.62 -3.24
C GLY A 37 10.99 15.04 -3.44
N SER A 38 11.22 15.95 -4.40
CA SER A 38 12.54 16.51 -4.72
C SER A 38 12.99 17.61 -3.77
N GLN A 39 12.13 18.06 -2.85
CA GLN A 39 12.35 19.25 -2.02
C GLN A 39 12.50 20.55 -2.83
N VAL A 40 12.15 20.53 -4.13
CA VAL A 40 12.11 21.72 -4.99
C VAL A 40 10.69 22.24 -5.06
N ILE A 41 10.51 23.49 -4.63
CA ILE A 41 9.25 24.22 -4.73
C ILE A 41 9.33 25.17 -5.92
N VAL A 42 8.31 25.14 -6.78
CA VAL A 42 8.19 26.11 -7.87
C VAL A 42 7.94 27.50 -7.26
N PRO A 43 8.81 28.50 -7.54
CA PRO A 43 8.71 29.82 -6.93
C PRO A 43 7.30 30.40 -7.00
N GLU A 44 6.86 31.03 -5.91
CA GLU A 44 5.57 31.74 -5.81
C GLU A 44 4.29 30.87 -5.92
N THR A 45 4.39 29.57 -6.22
CA THR A 45 3.22 28.70 -6.40
C THR A 45 2.93 27.77 -5.22
N GLY A 46 3.94 27.50 -4.40
CA GLY A 46 3.87 26.45 -3.36
C GLY A 46 3.81 25.01 -3.91
N ILE A 47 3.95 24.81 -5.22
CA ILE A 47 3.93 23.49 -5.84
C ILE A 47 5.25 22.78 -5.58
N LEU A 48 5.18 21.68 -4.85
CA LEU A 48 6.32 20.81 -4.55
C LEU A 48 6.50 19.76 -5.64
N LEU A 49 7.70 19.67 -6.21
CA LEU A 49 8.01 18.76 -7.30
C LEU A 49 8.36 17.36 -6.80
N ASN A 50 7.89 16.34 -7.52
CA ASN A 50 8.18 14.95 -7.23
C ASN A 50 9.65 14.58 -7.56
N ASN A 51 10.17 13.51 -6.99
CA ASN A 51 11.49 12.94 -7.34
C ASN A 51 11.37 11.56 -8.00
N SER A 52 10.29 11.33 -8.76
CA SER A 52 9.93 10.03 -9.33
C SER A 52 11.03 9.36 -10.15
N MET A 53 11.93 10.14 -10.76
CA MET A 53 13.04 9.62 -11.56
C MET A 53 13.97 8.66 -10.79
N HIS A 54 14.01 8.72 -9.45
CA HIS A 54 14.79 7.77 -8.64
C HIS A 54 14.33 6.30 -8.80
N ARG A 55 13.14 6.06 -9.36
CA ARG A 55 12.60 4.71 -9.60
C ARG A 55 13.06 4.11 -10.93
N LEU A 56 13.75 4.85 -11.77
CA LEU A 56 14.31 4.36 -13.02
C LEU A 56 15.75 3.89 -12.81
N ASP A 57 16.20 2.93 -13.61
CA ASP A 57 17.58 2.47 -13.59
C ASP A 57 18.48 3.52 -14.26
N PRO A 58 19.50 4.05 -13.57
CA PRO A 58 20.42 5.02 -14.17
C PRO A 58 21.35 4.39 -15.20
N ARG A 59 21.52 3.06 -15.20
CA ARG A 59 22.38 2.35 -16.15
C ARG A 59 21.62 2.15 -17.46
N PRO A 60 22.25 2.40 -18.62
CA PRO A 60 21.60 2.20 -19.92
C PRO A 60 21.43 0.72 -20.25
N GLY A 61 20.48 0.40 -21.14
CA GLY A 61 20.30 -0.94 -21.71
C GLY A 61 19.40 -1.90 -20.93
N TYR A 62 18.90 -1.51 -19.75
CA TYR A 62 17.91 -2.28 -18.98
C TYR A 62 16.47 -1.87 -19.30
N LEU A 63 15.52 -2.77 -19.04
CA LEU A 63 14.10 -2.54 -19.29
C LEU A 63 13.58 -1.28 -18.59
N ASN A 64 14.07 -0.97 -17.39
CA ASN A 64 13.67 0.19 -16.60
C ASN A 64 14.68 1.36 -16.68
N SER A 65 15.60 1.35 -17.65
CA SER A 65 16.57 2.44 -17.84
C SER A 65 15.90 3.77 -18.14
N ILE A 66 16.53 4.87 -17.69
CA ILE A 66 16.11 6.24 -17.98
C ILE A 66 16.11 6.50 -19.49
N MET A 67 15.01 7.06 -20.01
CA MET A 67 14.88 7.51 -21.39
C MET A 67 13.96 8.75 -21.48
N PRO A 68 14.19 9.67 -22.43
CA PRO A 68 13.30 10.81 -22.65
C PRO A 68 11.85 10.37 -22.92
N GLY A 69 10.89 11.03 -22.26
CA GLY A 69 9.46 10.75 -22.43
C GLY A 69 8.99 9.40 -21.86
N LYS A 70 9.88 8.57 -21.31
CA LYS A 70 9.51 7.27 -20.76
C LYS A 70 8.78 7.42 -19.44
N GLY A 71 7.62 6.77 -19.36
CA GLY A 71 6.86 6.66 -18.12
C GLY A 71 7.63 5.90 -17.05
N MET A 72 7.54 6.37 -15.82
CA MET A 72 8.12 5.71 -14.66
C MET A 72 7.32 4.45 -14.29
N GLN A 73 8.00 3.39 -13.88
CA GLN A 73 7.37 2.25 -13.21
C GLN A 73 6.64 2.68 -11.94
N ARG A 74 5.33 2.41 -11.88
CA ARG A 74 4.51 2.65 -10.68
C ARG A 74 4.20 1.32 -10.01
N LEU A 75 4.54 1.22 -8.74
CA LEU A 75 4.18 0.08 -7.88
C LEU A 75 3.12 0.55 -6.89
N THR A 76 1.93 0.80 -7.44
CA THR A 76 0.76 1.27 -6.70
C THR A 76 -0.36 0.27 -6.88
N SER A 77 -1.02 -0.12 -5.79
CA SER A 77 -2.14 -1.07 -5.83
C SER A 77 -3.43 -0.33 -5.58
N SER A 78 -3.95 0.28 -6.65
CA SER A 78 -5.33 0.74 -6.73
C SER A 78 -6.13 -0.36 -7.40
N VAL A 79 -7.12 -0.90 -6.70
CA VAL A 79 -7.92 -2.03 -7.15
C VAL A 79 -9.40 -1.71 -6.96
N ILE A 80 -10.20 -2.06 -7.97
CA ILE A 80 -11.66 -2.09 -7.90
C ILE A 80 -12.07 -3.52 -8.25
N ALA A 81 -12.77 -4.18 -7.34
CA ALA A 81 -13.29 -5.52 -7.56
C ALA A 81 -14.75 -5.44 -8.01
N PHE A 82 -15.09 -6.29 -8.98
CA PHE A 82 -16.41 -6.38 -9.57
C PHE A 82 -16.98 -7.77 -9.37
N ASN A 83 -18.30 -7.85 -9.20
CA ASN A 83 -19.06 -9.07 -9.40
C ASN A 83 -19.94 -8.86 -10.63
N ASN A 84 -19.63 -9.58 -11.71
CA ASN A 84 -20.08 -9.23 -13.07
C ASN A 84 -19.73 -7.75 -13.37
N ASP A 85 -20.68 -6.94 -13.83
CA ASP A 85 -20.46 -5.52 -14.17
C ASP A 85 -20.69 -4.57 -12.99
N VAL A 86 -20.89 -5.09 -11.78
CA VAL A 86 -21.25 -4.26 -10.62
C VAL A 86 -20.07 -4.16 -9.64
N PRO A 87 -19.55 -2.96 -9.33
CA PRO A 87 -18.45 -2.83 -8.38
C PRO A 87 -18.90 -3.25 -6.99
N ILE A 88 -18.09 -4.04 -6.29
CA ILE A 88 -18.40 -4.58 -4.96
C ILE A 88 -17.42 -4.10 -3.89
N SER A 89 -16.19 -3.74 -4.26
CA SER A 89 -15.22 -3.15 -3.35
C SER A 89 -14.15 -2.36 -4.12
N ALA A 90 -13.51 -1.45 -3.40
CA ALA A 90 -12.36 -0.72 -3.87
C ALA A 90 -11.33 -0.59 -2.75
N LEU A 91 -10.06 -0.72 -3.12
CA LEU A 91 -8.91 -0.70 -2.24
C LEU A 91 -7.82 0.17 -2.85
N ALA A 92 -7.17 0.96 -2.01
CA ALA A 92 -5.96 1.68 -2.35
C ALA A 92 -4.89 1.40 -1.30
N GLY A 93 -3.75 0.86 -1.73
CA GLY A 93 -2.59 0.58 -0.90
C GLY A 93 -1.40 1.43 -1.29
N SER A 94 -0.83 2.17 -0.34
CA SER A 94 0.52 2.72 -0.52
C SER A 94 1.53 1.69 -0.06
N LEU A 95 2.44 1.38 -0.98
CA LEU A 95 3.51 0.42 -0.79
C LEU A 95 4.84 1.10 -1.12
N SER A 96 5.88 0.73 -0.40
CA SER A 96 7.24 0.94 -0.90
C SER A 96 7.39 0.20 -2.23
N ILE A 97 8.28 0.66 -3.11
CA ILE A 97 8.62 -0.05 -4.37
C ILE A 97 9.03 -1.51 -4.14
N PHE A 98 9.45 -1.85 -2.93
CA PHE A 98 9.83 -3.21 -2.57
C PHE A 98 8.64 -4.12 -2.27
N LEU A 99 7.44 -3.59 -1.99
CA LEU A 99 6.33 -4.32 -1.37
C LEU A 99 5.17 -4.62 -2.34
N GLY A 100 5.42 -4.75 -3.66
CA GLY A 100 4.36 -4.81 -4.68
C GLY A 100 3.27 -5.86 -4.41
N GLY A 101 3.62 -7.03 -3.86
CA GLY A 101 2.67 -8.09 -3.52
C GLY A 101 1.73 -7.76 -2.35
N MET A 102 2.07 -6.77 -1.53
CA MET A 102 1.28 -6.44 -0.34
C MET A 102 -0.01 -5.68 -0.64
N GLY A 103 -0.07 -5.03 -1.79
CA GLY A 103 -1.20 -4.19 -2.16
C GLY A 103 -2.50 -4.93 -2.42
N ILE A 104 -2.38 -6.24 -2.68
CA ILE A 104 -3.51 -7.14 -2.90
C ILE A 104 -3.79 -8.02 -1.69
N HIS A 105 -2.99 -7.95 -0.62
CA HIS A 105 -3.17 -8.80 0.56
C HIS A 105 -4.56 -8.63 1.21
N PRO A 106 -5.10 -7.40 1.38
CA PRO A 106 -6.47 -7.24 1.86
C PRO A 106 -7.51 -7.85 0.91
N LEU A 107 -7.26 -7.84 -0.41
CA LEU A 107 -8.17 -8.46 -1.37
C LEU A 107 -8.19 -9.98 -1.22
N VAL A 108 -7.02 -10.61 -1.08
CA VAL A 108 -6.90 -12.05 -0.80
C VAL A 108 -7.68 -12.42 0.47
N ASN A 109 -7.50 -11.66 1.54
CA ASN A 109 -8.24 -11.86 2.80
C ASN A 109 -9.77 -11.77 2.62
N MET A 110 -10.25 -10.84 1.81
CA MET A 110 -11.68 -10.69 1.54
C MET A 110 -12.23 -11.85 0.71
N VAL A 111 -11.49 -12.30 -0.32
CA VAL A 111 -11.95 -13.32 -1.27
C VAL A 111 -11.80 -14.73 -0.71
N ASP A 112 -10.61 -15.08 -0.22
CA ASP A 112 -10.27 -16.45 0.16
C ASP A 112 -10.69 -16.77 1.60
N PHE A 113 -10.66 -15.77 2.49
CA PHE A 113 -10.95 -15.93 3.92
C PHE A 113 -12.27 -15.29 4.35
N GLY A 114 -13.00 -14.64 3.43
CA GLY A 114 -14.31 -14.05 3.70
C GLY A 114 -14.31 -12.89 4.70
N MET A 115 -13.15 -12.28 4.95
CA MET A 115 -13.01 -11.19 5.93
C MET A 115 -13.75 -9.92 5.49
N GLY A 116 -14.26 -9.17 6.48
CA GLY A 116 -14.77 -7.82 6.22
C GLY A 116 -13.63 -6.87 5.82
N ILE A 117 -13.91 -5.80 5.06
CA ILE A 117 -12.85 -4.93 4.51
C ILE A 117 -11.94 -4.31 5.59
N HIS A 118 -12.49 -3.93 6.74
CA HIS A 118 -11.70 -3.35 7.84
C HIS A 118 -10.79 -4.40 8.50
N GLU A 119 -11.30 -5.60 8.71
CA GLU A 119 -10.53 -6.75 9.24
C GLU A 119 -9.43 -7.15 8.26
N ALA A 120 -9.78 -7.31 6.98
CA ALA A 120 -8.86 -7.67 5.90
C ALA A 120 -7.69 -6.70 5.77
N ILE A 121 -7.94 -5.39 5.92
CA ILE A 121 -6.90 -4.36 5.91
C ILE A 121 -5.96 -4.50 7.12
N ASN A 122 -6.49 -4.81 8.30
CA ASN A 122 -5.73 -4.83 9.55
C ASN A 122 -5.17 -6.20 9.93
N SER A 123 -5.33 -7.21 9.07
CA SER A 123 -4.68 -8.50 9.25
C SER A 123 -3.17 -8.36 9.34
N LEU A 124 -2.52 -9.28 10.05
CA LEU A 124 -1.07 -9.41 10.03
C LEU A 124 -0.62 -9.73 8.59
N ARG A 125 0.57 -9.25 8.22
CA ARG A 125 1.08 -9.35 6.84
C ARG A 125 2.50 -9.91 6.82
N PHE A 126 2.86 -10.48 5.68
CA PHE A 126 4.21 -10.90 5.36
C PHE A 126 4.57 -10.48 3.93
N HIS A 127 5.86 -10.49 3.60
CA HIS A 127 6.33 -10.15 2.28
C HIS A 127 7.67 -10.83 1.96
N PRO A 128 7.72 -11.73 0.95
CA PRO A 128 8.97 -12.30 0.47
C PRO A 128 9.86 -11.27 -0.23
N THR A 129 11.10 -11.10 0.24
CA THR A 129 12.11 -10.18 -0.30
C THR A 129 13.36 -10.97 -0.73
N GLY A 130 13.28 -11.64 -1.87
CA GLY A 130 14.38 -12.50 -2.34
C GLY A 130 14.50 -13.76 -1.47
N GLU A 131 15.61 -13.89 -0.75
CA GLU A 131 15.84 -15.03 0.15
C GLU A 131 15.20 -14.87 1.55
N GLU A 132 14.86 -13.64 1.94
CA GLU A 132 14.25 -13.33 3.22
C GLU A 132 12.74 -13.20 3.11
N ILE A 133 12.03 -13.41 4.22
CA ILE A 133 10.60 -13.12 4.33
C ILE A 133 10.40 -12.13 5.48
N TRP A 134 9.93 -10.93 5.15
CA TRP A 134 9.51 -9.98 6.17
C TRP A 134 8.18 -10.44 6.74
N VAL A 135 8.09 -10.52 8.06
CA VAL A 135 6.88 -10.98 8.76
C VAL A 135 6.51 -10.01 9.87
N ASP A 136 5.22 -9.81 10.10
CA ASP A 136 4.75 -8.99 11.21
C ASP A 136 5.17 -9.62 12.54
N SER A 137 5.85 -8.84 13.38
CA SER A 137 6.37 -9.34 14.66
C SER A 137 5.27 -9.75 15.66
N ARG A 138 4.00 -9.47 15.35
CA ARG A 138 2.84 -9.88 16.15
C ARG A 138 2.30 -11.27 15.77
N MET A 139 2.87 -11.91 14.76
CA MET A 139 2.50 -13.29 14.40
C MET A 139 2.82 -14.25 15.55
N ASP A 140 2.03 -15.31 15.61
CA ASP A 140 2.17 -16.35 16.63
C ASP A 140 3.58 -16.97 16.65
N ILE A 141 4.12 -17.21 17.84
CA ILE A 141 5.51 -17.67 17.98
C ILE A 141 5.71 -19.08 17.44
N ASP A 142 4.74 -19.98 17.61
CA ASP A 142 4.82 -21.36 17.14
C ASP A 142 4.81 -21.40 15.60
N LEU A 143 4.05 -20.50 14.97
CA LEU A 143 4.07 -20.30 13.51
C LEU A 143 5.46 -19.85 13.03
N LEU A 144 6.06 -18.86 13.71
CA LEU A 144 7.37 -18.32 13.32
C LEU A 144 8.48 -19.36 13.48
N GLU A 145 8.46 -20.13 14.57
CA GLU A 145 9.39 -21.23 14.79
C GLU A 145 9.20 -22.35 13.75
N GLY A 146 7.95 -22.73 13.47
CA GLY A 146 7.61 -23.72 12.45
C GLY A 146 8.16 -23.35 11.06
N LEU A 147 7.95 -22.11 10.62
CA LEU A 147 8.47 -21.61 9.35
C LEU A 147 10.01 -21.56 9.33
N THR A 148 10.64 -21.19 10.44
CA THR A 148 12.11 -21.19 10.56
C THR A 148 12.67 -22.60 10.47
N ASN A 149 12.02 -23.58 11.11
CA ASN A 149 12.39 -25.00 11.05
C ASN A 149 12.23 -25.59 9.64
N MET A 150 11.34 -25.03 8.82
CA MET A 150 11.22 -25.36 7.38
C MET A 150 12.31 -24.72 6.51
N GLY A 151 13.19 -23.90 7.09
CA GLY A 151 14.31 -23.25 6.40
C GLY A 151 14.02 -21.83 5.89
N HIS A 152 12.88 -21.23 6.23
CA HIS A 152 12.59 -19.85 5.86
C HIS A 152 13.44 -18.85 6.66
N LYS A 153 14.07 -17.90 5.97
CA LYS A 153 14.82 -16.80 6.59
C LYS A 153 13.87 -15.67 6.97
N LEU A 154 13.33 -15.72 8.19
CA LEU A 154 12.35 -14.72 8.65
C LEU A 154 13.02 -13.45 9.17
N VAL A 155 12.49 -12.29 8.80
CA VAL A 155 12.88 -10.98 9.33
C VAL A 155 11.68 -10.34 9.98
N LEU A 156 11.70 -10.27 11.32
CA LEU A 156 10.63 -9.65 12.08
C LEU A 156 10.56 -8.15 11.83
N LYS A 157 9.39 -7.67 11.46
CA LYS A 157 9.11 -6.25 11.25
C LYS A 157 8.11 -5.76 12.28
N LYS A 158 8.58 -4.84 13.12
CA LYS A 158 7.71 -4.09 14.02
C LYS A 158 7.03 -2.98 13.23
N SER A 159 5.75 -2.75 13.54
CA SER A 159 5.01 -1.60 13.06
C SER A 159 4.43 -0.85 14.25
N SER A 160 4.51 0.47 14.22
CA SER A 160 3.91 1.37 15.20
C SER A 160 3.14 2.46 14.46
N TYR A 161 2.42 3.29 15.21
CA TYR A 161 1.70 4.41 14.62
C TYR A 161 2.66 5.34 13.85
N GLY A 162 2.35 5.63 12.59
CA GLY A 162 3.15 6.45 11.68
C GLY A 162 4.38 5.74 11.10
N ASN A 163 4.70 4.52 11.54
CA ASN A 163 5.86 3.77 11.06
C ASN A 163 5.47 2.30 10.80
N THR A 164 5.15 2.01 9.55
CA THR A 164 4.76 0.65 9.13
C THR A 164 5.75 0.07 8.14
N SER A 165 6.11 -1.19 8.35
CA SER A 165 6.99 -1.93 7.44
C SER A 165 6.27 -2.53 6.23
N PHE A 166 4.93 -2.47 6.22
CA PHE A 166 4.06 -3.24 5.33
C PHE A 166 3.09 -2.37 4.52
N GLY A 167 3.38 -1.06 4.44
CA GLY A 167 2.52 -0.09 3.80
C GLY A 167 1.17 0.07 4.51
N ASN A 168 0.30 0.86 3.90
CA ASN A 168 -0.99 1.21 4.49
C ASN A 168 -2.10 1.10 3.45
N HIS A 169 -3.30 0.70 3.88
CA HIS A 169 -4.46 0.53 3.00
C HIS A 169 -5.68 1.34 3.47
N VAL A 170 -6.52 1.75 2.53
CA VAL A 170 -7.89 2.23 2.77
C VAL A 170 -8.80 1.58 1.74
N GLY A 171 -10.07 1.41 2.08
CA GLY A 171 -11.02 0.85 1.14
C GLY A 171 -12.47 0.95 1.57
N LEU A 172 -13.34 0.71 0.60
CA LEU A 172 -14.78 0.66 0.75
C LEU A 172 -15.30 -0.64 0.12
N SER A 173 -16.35 -1.23 0.69
CA SER A 173 -17.01 -2.41 0.15
C SER A 173 -18.51 -2.34 0.39
N PHE A 174 -19.30 -2.88 -0.52
CA PHE A 174 -20.70 -3.15 -0.26
C PHE A 174 -20.87 -4.44 0.56
N THR A 175 -21.92 -4.51 1.38
CA THR A 175 -22.40 -5.80 1.90
C THR A 175 -22.82 -6.73 0.76
N LYS A 176 -22.89 -8.05 1.01
CA LYS A 176 -23.24 -9.05 -0.02
C LYS A 176 -24.55 -8.74 -0.76
N ASN A 177 -25.52 -8.13 -0.08
CA ASN A 177 -26.81 -7.71 -0.62
C ASN A 177 -26.85 -6.23 -1.09
N LYS A 178 -25.72 -5.52 -1.03
CA LYS A 178 -25.57 -4.09 -1.30
C LYS A 178 -26.50 -3.16 -0.51
N SER A 179 -27.06 -3.61 0.61
CA SER A 179 -27.90 -2.76 1.45
C SER A 179 -27.10 -1.74 2.25
N LEU A 180 -25.80 -1.98 2.45
CA LEU A 180 -24.91 -1.14 3.24
C LEU A 180 -23.53 -1.03 2.59
N MET A 181 -22.86 0.06 2.88
CA MET A 181 -21.45 0.26 2.57
C MET A 181 -20.64 0.18 3.86
N SER A 182 -19.54 -0.57 3.82
CA SER A 182 -18.57 -0.69 4.90
C SER A 182 -17.26 -0.07 4.46
N GLY A 183 -16.61 0.67 5.36
CA GLY A 183 -15.28 1.22 5.11
C GLY A 183 -14.21 0.61 6.01
N GLY A 184 -13.01 0.47 5.47
CA GLY A 184 -11.86 -0.07 6.15
C GLY A 184 -10.67 0.86 6.00
N MET A 185 -9.85 0.94 7.05
CA MET A 185 -8.64 1.75 7.05
C MET A 185 -7.57 1.11 7.93
N ASP A 186 -6.32 1.33 7.55
CA ASP A 186 -5.15 0.96 8.33
C ASP A 186 -5.10 1.81 9.61
N VAL A 187 -5.10 1.15 10.76
CA VAL A 187 -5.17 1.82 12.08
C VAL A 187 -3.84 2.42 12.54
N LEU A 188 -2.74 2.12 11.85
CA LEU A 188 -1.41 2.62 12.19
C LEU A 188 -1.08 3.96 11.52
N HIS A 189 -2.05 4.58 10.87
CA HIS A 189 -1.92 5.90 10.25
C HIS A 189 -3.14 6.76 10.57
N ASN A 190 -2.99 8.07 10.39
CA ASN A 190 -4.08 9.03 10.55
C ASN A 190 -5.07 8.99 9.37
N ASN A 191 -5.75 7.86 9.20
CA ASN A 191 -6.80 7.67 8.22
C ASN A 191 -8.17 7.96 8.84
N TRP A 192 -9.17 8.22 8.01
CA TRP A 192 -10.55 8.35 8.42
C TRP A 192 -11.48 7.77 7.35
N VAL A 193 -12.69 7.41 7.76
CA VAL A 193 -13.78 6.95 6.90
C VAL A 193 -15.01 7.78 7.25
N LYS A 194 -15.76 8.21 6.23
CA LYS A 194 -17.00 9.00 6.43
C LYS A 194 -18.04 8.61 5.39
N GLY A 195 -19.28 8.47 5.85
CA GLY A 195 -20.47 8.35 5.00
C GLY A 195 -21.25 9.66 4.92
N PHE A 196 -22.06 9.81 3.87
CA PHE A 196 -22.91 10.97 3.60
C PHE A 196 -24.29 10.51 3.14
#